data_AF-J9F6A1-F1
#
_entry.id   AF-J9F6A1-F1
#
_cell.length_a   1.000
_cell.length_b   1.000
_cell.length_c   1.000
_cell.angle_alpha   90.00
_cell.angle_beta   90.00
_cell.angle_gamma   90.00
#
_symmetry.space_group_name_H-M   'P 1'
#
loop_
_entity.id
_entity.type
_entity.pdbx_description
1 polymer ?
#
loop_
_entity_poly.entity_id
_entity_poly.type
_entity_poly.pdbx_seq_one_letter_code
_entity_poly.pdbx_strand_id
1 'polypeptide(L)'
;NHDAADLVEEIKQQMHDREEELYFEYRSKDYSGLTALTGEEDVWSAENVAATLVNEYEANHDTDELWKKVNDISHSILRKSYECGLMDKATYNDISSMYEH
;
A
#
# COMPACT_ATOMS: atom_id res chain seq x y z
N ASN A 1 -39.31 -12.82 13.02
CA ASN A 1 -39.17 -11.59 12.20
C ASN A 1 -38.44 -10.45 12.91
N HIS A 2 -38.16 -10.52 14.22
CA HIS A 2 -37.34 -9.51 14.91
C HIS A 2 -35.84 -9.80 14.76
N ASP A 3 -35.41 -11.03 15.05
CA ASP A 3 -33.99 -11.47 14.99
C ASP A 3 -33.29 -11.28 13.64
N ALA A 4 -34.00 -11.43 12.52
CA ALA A 4 -33.40 -11.29 11.19
C ALA A 4 -33.15 -9.84 10.80
N ALA A 5 -33.90 -8.89 11.34
CA ALA A 5 -33.69 -7.47 11.11
C ALA A 5 -32.49 -6.96 11.93
N ASP A 6 -32.38 -7.42 13.17
CA ASP A 6 -31.30 -7.03 14.09
C ASP A 6 -29.93 -7.53 13.59
N LEU A 7 -29.85 -8.75 13.04
CA LEU A 7 -28.63 -9.28 12.41
C LEU A 7 -28.20 -8.47 11.17
N VAL A 8 -29.16 -7.99 10.38
CA VAL A 8 -28.85 -7.17 9.19
C VAL A 8 -28.33 -5.80 9.61
N GLU A 9 -28.83 -5.25 10.71
CA GLU A 9 -28.36 -3.99 11.28
C GLU A 9 -26.96 -4.13 11.86
N GLU A 10 -26.67 -5.24 12.55
CA GLU A 10 -25.33 -5.55 13.09
C GLU A 10 -24.28 -5.72 11.97
N ILE A 11 -24.63 -6.40 10.88
CA ILE A 11 -23.75 -6.54 9.70
C ILE A 11 -23.48 -5.17 9.05
N LYS A 12 -24.51 -4.32 8.91
CA LYS A 12 -24.33 -2.98 8.36
C LYS A 12 -23.41 -2.13 9.24
N GLN A 13 -23.55 -2.23 10.55
CA GLN A 13 -22.69 -1.52 11.48
C GLN A 13 -21.24 -2.01 11.37
N GLN A 14 -21.00 -3.31 11.33
CA GLN A 14 -19.65 -3.86 11.15
C GLN A 14 -19.00 -3.44 9.82
N MET A 15 -19.78 -3.37 8.74
CA MET A 15 -19.28 -2.90 7.45
C MET A 15 -18.89 -1.42 7.50
N HIS A 16 -19.72 -0.59 8.14
CA HIS A 16 -19.46 0.82 8.33
C HIS A 16 -18.21 1.06 9.20
N ASP A 17 -18.10 0.34 10.32
CA ASP A 17 -16.95 0.43 11.23
C ASP A 17 -15.65 0.02 10.51
N ARG A 18 -15.72 -0.99 9.65
CA ARG A 18 -14.58 -1.42 8.81
C ARG A 18 -14.22 -0.39 7.74
N GLU A 19 -15.20 0.26 7.11
CA GLU A 19 -14.96 1.36 6.17
C GLU A 19 -14.29 2.55 6.87
N GLU A 20 -14.74 2.92 8.07
CA GLU A 20 -14.11 3.99 8.86
C GLU A 20 -12.68 3.61 9.28
N GLU A 21 -12.45 2.36 9.71
CA GLU A 21 -11.11 1.89 10.08
C GLU A 21 -10.13 1.99 8.90
N LEU A 22 -10.55 1.50 7.71
CA LEU A 22 -9.77 1.62 6.48
C LEU A 22 -9.55 3.10 6.09
N TYR A 23 -10.58 3.94 6.24
CA TYR A 23 -10.48 5.36 5.96
C TYR A 23 -9.42 6.05 6.82
N PHE A 24 -9.40 5.76 8.14
CA PHE A 24 -8.39 6.30 9.04
C PHE A 24 -7.00 5.73 8.77
N GLU A 25 -6.91 4.43 8.45
CA GLU A 25 -5.65 3.79 8.09
C GLU A 25 -5.04 4.45 6.85
N TYR A 26 -5.82 4.63 5.77
CA TYR A 26 -5.35 5.28 4.55
C TYR A 26 -5.04 6.76 4.80
N ARG A 27 -5.91 7.52 5.48
CA ARG A 27 -5.63 8.94 5.78
C ARG A 27 -4.39 9.15 6.66
N SER A 28 -4.02 8.15 7.48
CA SER A 28 -2.79 8.20 8.27
C SER A 28 -1.52 8.00 7.44
N LYS A 29 -1.65 7.46 6.22
CA LYS A 29 -0.55 7.31 5.27
C LYS A 29 -0.33 8.62 4.53
N ASP A 30 0.94 9.02 4.44
CA ASP A 30 1.33 10.23 3.73
C ASP A 30 1.38 9.97 2.22
N TYR A 31 0.36 10.43 1.51
CA TYR A 31 0.29 10.37 0.05
C TYR A 31 0.91 11.60 -0.64
N SER A 32 1.46 12.55 0.12
CA SER A 32 2.00 13.79 -0.46
C SER A 32 3.10 13.55 -1.48
N GLY A 33 3.90 12.48 -1.30
CA GLY A 33 4.91 12.08 -2.27
C GLY A 33 4.29 11.60 -3.59
N LEU A 34 3.25 10.78 -3.52
CA LEU A 34 2.56 10.26 -4.71
C LEU A 34 1.84 11.39 -5.45
N THR A 35 1.03 12.19 -4.74
CA THR A 35 0.28 13.32 -5.30
C THR A 35 1.19 14.40 -5.88
N ALA A 36 2.34 14.67 -5.25
CA ALA A 36 3.33 15.59 -5.80
C ALA A 36 3.99 15.07 -7.08
N LEU A 37 4.23 13.76 -7.19
CA LEU A 37 4.84 13.15 -8.37
C LEU A 37 3.87 13.05 -9.55
N THR A 38 2.58 12.84 -9.28
CA THR A 38 1.54 12.68 -10.30
C THR A 38 0.86 13.99 -10.66
N GLY A 39 0.90 14.99 -9.77
CA GLY A 39 0.19 16.26 -9.91
C GLY A 39 -1.29 16.20 -9.55
N GLU A 40 -1.77 15.07 -9.04
CA GLU A 40 -3.17 14.83 -8.68
C GLU A 40 -3.43 15.13 -7.21
N GLU A 41 -4.54 15.80 -6.89
CA GLU A 41 -4.88 16.15 -5.49
C GLU A 41 -5.53 14.99 -4.72
N ASP A 42 -6.18 14.05 -5.42
CA ASP A 42 -6.81 12.88 -4.83
C ASP A 42 -5.99 11.60 -5.04
N VAL A 43 -5.99 10.74 -4.03
CA VAL A 43 -5.16 9.52 -3.99
C VAL A 43 -5.53 8.56 -5.12
N TRP A 44 -6.82 8.41 -5.42
CA TRP A 44 -7.28 7.45 -6.42
C TRP A 44 -6.80 7.84 -7.82
N SER A 45 -6.91 9.12 -8.18
CA SER A 45 -6.39 9.63 -9.46
C SER A 45 -4.86 9.53 -9.50
N ALA A 46 -4.20 9.85 -8.39
CA ALA A 46 -2.74 9.74 -8.29
C ALA A 46 -2.25 8.31 -8.52
N GLU A 47 -2.88 7.31 -7.90
CA GLU A 47 -2.55 5.89 -8.08
C GLU A 47 -2.75 5.45 -9.54
N ASN A 48 -3.85 5.86 -10.19
CA ASN A 48 -4.10 5.54 -11.60
C ASN A 48 -3.06 6.15 -12.55
N VAL A 49 -2.68 7.41 -12.31
CA VAL A 49 -1.64 8.09 -13.10
C VAL A 49 -0.29 7.39 -12.90
N ALA A 50 0.10 7.11 -11.66
CA ALA A 50 1.34 6.42 -11.36
C ALA A 50 1.40 5.02 -12.02
N ALA A 51 0.32 4.24 -11.93
CA ALA A 51 0.23 2.94 -12.58
C ALA A 51 0.36 3.06 -14.11
N THR A 52 -0.29 4.06 -14.71
CA THR A 52 -0.19 4.29 -16.16
C THR A 52 1.23 4.64 -16.58
N LEU A 53 1.91 5.52 -15.84
CA LEU A 53 3.30 5.91 -16.11
C LEU A 53 4.27 4.73 -16.04
N VAL A 54 4.12 3.87 -15.04
CA VAL A 54 4.94 2.66 -14.89
C VAL A 54 4.65 1.68 -16.03
N ASN A 55 3.39 1.37 -16.30
CA ASN A 55 3.00 0.46 -17.37
C ASN A 55 3.51 0.91 -18.75
N GLU A 56 3.41 2.21 -19.07
CA GLU A 56 3.93 2.75 -20.32
C GLU A 56 5.45 2.62 -20.40
N TYR A 57 6.17 2.85 -19.31
CA TYR A 57 7.62 2.70 -19.28
C TYR A 57 8.04 1.23 -19.51
N GLU A 58 7.42 0.30 -18.79
CA GLU A 58 7.69 -1.14 -18.88
C GLU A 58 7.32 -1.71 -20.25
N ALA A 59 6.23 -1.25 -20.87
CA ALA A 59 5.85 -1.68 -22.21
C ALA A 59 6.89 -1.30 -23.28
N ASN A 60 7.70 -0.27 -23.02
CA ASN A 60 8.69 0.25 -23.96
C ASN A 60 10.14 -0.14 -23.61
N HIS A 61 10.37 -0.81 -22.47
CA HIS A 61 11.71 -1.13 -21.98
C HIS A 61 11.75 -2.52 -21.33
N ASP A 62 12.84 -3.27 -21.56
CA ASP A 62 13.13 -4.48 -20.80
C ASP A 62 13.57 -4.09 -19.38
N THR A 63 12.64 -4.21 -18.43
CA THR A 63 12.79 -3.74 -17.06
C THR A 63 12.89 -4.88 -16.05
N ASP A 64 12.65 -6.13 -16.46
CA ASP A 64 12.57 -7.30 -15.58
C ASP A 64 13.84 -7.45 -14.71
N GLU A 65 15.02 -7.39 -15.34
CA GLU A 65 16.30 -7.51 -14.64
C GLU A 65 16.62 -6.30 -13.77
N LEU A 66 16.15 -5.11 -14.15
CA LEU A 66 16.31 -3.91 -13.34
C LEU A 66 15.45 -3.98 -12.08
N TRP A 67 14.16 -4.31 -12.24
CA TRP A 67 13.23 -4.43 -11.13
C TRP A 67 13.64 -5.51 -10.13
N LYS A 68 14.08 -6.67 -10.63
CA LYS A 68 14.63 -7.72 -9.79
C LYS A 68 15.79 -7.23 -8.94
N LYS A 69 16.76 -6.52 -9.53
CA LYS A 69 17.93 -6.00 -8.78
C LYS A 69 17.54 -4.93 -7.77
N VAL A 70 16.63 -4.03 -8.14
CA VAL A 70 16.12 -2.99 -7.24
C VAL A 70 15.40 -3.64 -6.05
N ASN A 71 14.58 -4.66 -6.29
CA ASN A 71 13.89 -5.40 -5.25
C ASN A 71 14.88 -6.13 -4.32
N ASP A 72 15.83 -6.90 -4.90
CA ASP A 72 16.86 -7.63 -4.14
C ASP A 72 17.68 -6.71 -3.23
N ILE A 73 18.10 -5.55 -3.75
CA ILE A 73 18.86 -4.56 -2.98
C ILE A 73 18.00 -3.94 -1.87
N SER A 74 16.74 -3.60 -2.17
CA SER A 74 15.82 -3.01 -1.18
C SER A 74 15.56 -3.97 -0.03
N HIS A 75 15.30 -5.24 -0.30
CA HIS A 75 15.19 -6.28 0.72
C HIS A 75 16.46 -6.43 1.56
N SER A 76 17.64 -6.40 0.93
CA SER A 76 18.93 -6.49 1.63
C SER A 76 19.15 -5.31 2.58
N ILE A 77 18.82 -4.09 2.15
CA ILE A 77 18.90 -2.88 2.98
C ILE A 77 17.91 -2.94 4.14
N LEU A 78 16.67 -3.33 3.86
CA LEU A 78 15.62 -3.47 4.87
C LEU A 78 16.02 -4.48 5.94
N ARG A 79 16.47 -5.66 5.50
CA ARG A 79 16.98 -6.72 6.39
C ARG A 79 18.14 -6.25 7.24
N LYS A 80 19.14 -5.57 6.66
CA LYS A 80 20.28 -5.03 7.41
C LYS A 80 19.83 -4.00 8.45
N SER A 81 18.88 -3.14 8.11
CA SER A 81 18.34 -2.15 9.04
C SER A 81 17.68 -2.81 10.25
N TYR A 82 16.94 -3.90 10.02
CA TYR A 82 16.39 -4.74 11.09
C TYR A 82 17.48 -5.44 11.93
N GLU A 83 18.46 -6.08 11.28
CA GLU A 83 19.57 -6.78 11.96
C GLU A 83 20.43 -5.82 12.81
N CYS A 84 20.53 -4.55 12.42
CA CYS A 84 21.21 -3.50 13.16
C CYS A 84 20.35 -2.88 14.29
N GLY A 85 19.11 -3.33 14.48
CA GLY A 85 18.21 -2.84 15.52
C GLY A 85 17.61 -1.46 15.25
N LEU A 86 17.59 -0.99 13.99
CA LEU A 86 16.97 0.29 13.62
C LEU A 86 15.44 0.21 13.56
N MET A 87 14.88 -1.00 13.56
CA MET A 87 13.43 -1.26 13.54
C MET A 87 13.11 -2.56 14.27
N ASP A 88 11.86 -2.69 14.70
CA ASP A 88 11.35 -3.94 15.26
C ASP A 88 10.90 -4.93 14.18
N LYS A 89 10.56 -6.15 14.62
CA LYS A 89 10.16 -7.23 13.71
C LYS A 89 8.81 -6.96 13.04
N ALA A 90 7.90 -6.26 13.72
CA ALA A 90 6.58 -5.97 13.17
C ALA A 90 6.71 -5.00 11.99
N THR A 91 7.47 -3.92 12.18
CA THR A 91 7.80 -2.92 11.17
C THR A 91 8.57 -3.54 10.00
N TYR A 92 9.56 -4.41 10.29
CA TYR A 92 10.29 -5.13 9.24
C TYR A 92 9.37 -5.98 8.37
N ASN A 93 8.47 -6.77 8.98
CA ASN A 93 7.56 -7.65 8.26
C ASN A 93 6.56 -6.84 7.41
N ASP A 94 6.02 -5.77 7.97
CA ASP A 94 5.08 -4.88 7.29
C ASP A 94 5.71 -4.28 6.03
N ILE A 95 6.88 -3.64 6.15
CA ILE A 95 7.59 -3.05 5.01
C ILE A 95 8.06 -4.13 4.02
N SER A 96 8.50 -5.29 4.50
CA SER A 96 8.97 -6.38 3.62
C SER A 96 7.84 -6.95 2.76
N SER A 97 6.60 -6.95 3.26
CA SER A 97 5.44 -7.41 2.49
C SER A 97 5.15 -6.54 1.27
N MET A 98 5.56 -5.26 1.29
CA MET A 98 5.38 -4.33 0.17
C MET A 98 6.21 -4.69 -1.07
N TYR A 99 7.20 -5.57 -0.92
CA TYR A 99 8.13 -5.98 -1.97
C TYR A 99 7.85 -7.39 -2.50
N GLU A 100 6.76 -8.05 -2.08
CA GLU A 100 6.45 -9.45 -2.43
C GLU A 100 5.90 -9.68 -3.87
N HIS A 101 6.10 -8.74 -4.78
CA HIS A 101 5.64 -8.80 -6.18
C HIS A 101 6.75 -8.38 -7.16
#